data_AF-X6L708-F1
#
_entry.id   AF-X6L708-F1
#
_cell.length_a   1.000
_cell.length_b   1.000
_cell.length_c   1.000
_cell.angle_alpha   90.00
_cell.angle_beta   90.00
_cell.angle_gamma   90.00
#
_symmetry.space_group_name_H-M   'P 1'
#
loop_
_entity.id
_entity.type
_entity.pdbx_description
1 polymer ?
#
loop_
_entity_poly.entity_id
_entity_poly.type
_entity_poly.pdbx_seq_one_letter_code
_entity_poly.pdbx_strand_id
1 'polypeptide(L)'
;LEEIVNAFMSSLKDGNNNVRKSCTKLLGVILEKLNEKQLENAINALVNGLKDKYVCESCVKSFGIIAAKASEEQLETVFNALISGLKDEDKYVRKSCAKSLGVISEKLNEKQLENAMHTLIDGLENKDVRESCAKSLGVISTSLTDEQLDEVFNALPMLQKRDYFDSYFNALEEISTKWNEKQSEKVFNTLIFVSKHSINRNNDEYKDRQLVELLE
;
A
#
# COMPACT_ATOMS: atom_id res chain seq x y z
N LEU A 1 -3.81 4.22 33.50
CA LEU A 1 -3.57 4.27 32.04
C LEU A 1 -3.19 2.89 31.50
N GLU A 2 -2.23 2.20 32.10
CA GLU A 2 -1.79 0.87 31.65
C GLU A 2 -2.89 -0.20 31.66
N GLU A 3 -3.69 -0.31 32.72
CA GLU A 3 -4.85 -1.22 32.74
C GLU A 3 -5.87 -0.92 31.64
N ILE A 4 -6.09 0.37 31.36
CA ILE A 4 -7.02 0.83 30.32
C ILE A 4 -6.49 0.46 28.93
N VAL A 5 -5.19 0.68 28.69
CA VAL A 5 -4.52 0.27 27.45
C VAL A 5 -4.62 -1.25 27.28
N ASN A 6 -4.32 -2.03 28.33
CA ASN A 6 -4.40 -3.50 28.28
C ASN A 6 -5.83 -4.00 28.05
N ALA A 7 -6.85 -3.35 28.64
CA ALA A 7 -8.25 -3.67 28.40
C ALA A 7 -8.69 -3.35 26.97
N PHE A 8 -8.20 -2.26 26.36
CA PHE A 8 -8.46 -2.00 24.95
C PHE A 8 -7.81 -3.02 24.04
N MET A 9 -6.57 -3.41 24.37
CA MET A 9 -5.81 -4.39 23.63
C MET A 9 -6.46 -5.78 23.65
N SER A 10 -7.03 -6.20 24.79
CA SER A 10 -7.78 -7.46 24.86
C SER A 10 -9.10 -7.38 24.07
N SER A 11 -9.76 -6.23 24.07
CA SER A 11 -11.02 -5.98 23.35
C SER A 11 -10.87 -5.99 21.82
N LEU A 12 -9.63 -5.96 21.29
CA LEU A 12 -9.37 -6.17 19.86
C LEU A 12 -9.67 -7.60 19.39
N LYS A 13 -9.86 -8.55 20.31
CA LYS A 13 -10.27 -9.94 20.03
C LYS A 13 -11.73 -10.20 20.41
N ASP A 14 -12.51 -9.18 20.74
CA ASP A 14 -13.91 -9.32 21.13
C ASP A 14 -14.76 -9.93 20.02
N GLY A 15 -15.77 -10.74 20.35
CA GLY A 15 -16.65 -11.36 19.34
C GLY A 15 -17.46 -10.33 18.52
N ASN A 16 -17.73 -9.16 19.08
CA ASN A 16 -18.50 -8.08 18.47
C ASN A 16 -17.60 -7.17 17.61
N ASN A 17 -17.88 -7.13 16.30
CA ASN A 17 -17.13 -6.31 15.35
C ASN A 17 -17.20 -4.80 15.62
N ASN A 18 -18.29 -4.31 16.22
CA ASN A 18 -18.43 -2.90 16.59
C ASN A 18 -17.53 -2.54 17.78
N VAL A 19 -17.37 -3.48 18.73
CA VAL A 19 -16.44 -3.33 19.85
C VAL A 19 -15.02 -3.27 19.31
N ARG A 20 -14.61 -4.28 18.50
CA ARG A 20 -13.27 -4.31 17.90
C ARG A 20 -12.97 -3.04 17.12
N LYS A 21 -13.86 -2.59 16.23
CA LYS A 21 -13.70 -1.37 15.45
C LYS A 21 -13.55 -0.12 16.32
N SER A 22 -14.33 -0.01 17.39
CA SER A 22 -14.25 1.13 18.31
C SER A 22 -12.92 1.12 19.07
N CYS A 23 -12.50 -0.05 19.54
CA CYS A 23 -11.21 -0.24 20.23
C CYS A 23 -10.02 0.05 19.31
N THR A 24 -10.02 -0.42 18.05
CA THR A 24 -8.95 -0.13 17.09
C THR A 24 -8.83 1.37 16.79
N LYS A 25 -9.96 2.06 16.60
CA LYS A 25 -9.95 3.51 16.39
C LYS A 25 -9.38 4.24 17.60
N LEU A 26 -9.80 3.85 18.80
CA LEU A 26 -9.31 4.46 20.03
C LEU A 26 -7.82 4.17 20.24
N LEU A 27 -7.37 2.95 19.93
CA LEU A 27 -5.95 2.60 19.95
C LEU A 27 -5.15 3.57 19.08
N GLY A 28 -5.60 3.83 17.86
CA GLY A 28 -4.99 4.82 16.95
C GLY A 28 -4.82 6.21 17.58
N VAL A 29 -5.82 6.68 18.34
CA VAL A 29 -5.78 7.99 19.02
C VAL A 29 -4.78 8.03 20.18
N ILE A 30 -4.56 6.89 20.86
CA ILE A 30 -3.68 6.84 22.04
C ILE A 30 -2.26 6.36 21.73
N LEU A 31 -1.97 5.91 20.49
CA LEU A 31 -0.66 5.39 20.07
C LEU A 31 0.49 6.34 20.44
N GLU A 32 0.33 7.64 20.22
CA GLU A 32 1.38 8.63 20.49
C GLU A 32 1.77 8.72 21.97
N LYS A 33 0.84 8.33 22.86
CA LYS A 33 0.97 8.41 24.32
C LYS A 33 1.50 7.10 24.94
N LEU A 34 1.65 6.05 24.14
CA LEU A 34 2.16 4.77 24.61
C LEU A 34 3.66 4.85 24.88
N ASN A 35 4.10 4.16 25.94
CA ASN A 35 5.51 3.88 26.15
C ASN A 35 5.97 2.73 25.22
N GLU A 36 7.27 2.46 25.21
CA GLU A 36 7.89 1.48 24.30
C GLU A 36 7.27 0.08 24.39
N LYS A 37 7.11 -0.47 25.61
CA LYS A 37 6.51 -1.80 25.82
C LYS A 37 5.03 -1.85 25.41
N GLN A 38 4.28 -0.77 25.68
CA GLN A 38 2.89 -0.67 25.27
C GLN A 38 2.74 -0.57 23.75
N LEU A 39 3.67 0.14 23.10
CA LEU A 39 3.71 0.26 21.65
C LEU A 39 4.01 -1.09 20.98
N GLU A 40 4.95 -1.87 21.53
CA GLU A 40 5.24 -3.22 21.06
C GLU A 40 3.99 -4.12 21.13
N ASN A 41 3.28 -4.09 22.25
CA ASN A 41 2.00 -4.80 22.36
C ASN A 41 1.03 -4.30 21.28
N ALA A 42 0.88 -2.98 21.12
CA ALA A 42 -0.02 -2.35 20.14
C ALA A 42 0.28 -2.79 18.71
N ILE A 43 1.56 -2.84 18.33
CA ILE A 43 2.04 -3.36 17.04
C ILE A 43 1.53 -4.79 16.84
N ASN A 44 1.75 -5.69 17.81
CA ASN A 44 1.31 -7.07 17.72
C ASN A 44 -0.22 -7.19 17.55
N ALA A 45 -0.99 -6.37 18.25
CA ALA A 45 -2.45 -6.40 18.11
C ALA A 45 -2.92 -5.82 16.76
N LEU A 46 -2.27 -4.78 16.26
CA LEU A 46 -2.60 -4.16 14.97
C LEU A 46 -2.22 -5.06 13.79
N VAL A 47 -1.07 -5.75 13.85
CA VAL A 47 -0.67 -6.78 12.87
C VAL A 47 -1.73 -7.89 12.81
N ASN A 48 -2.18 -8.38 13.97
CA ASN A 48 -3.27 -9.36 14.01
C ASN A 48 -4.59 -8.80 13.47
N GLY A 49 -4.87 -7.52 13.74
CA GLY A 49 -6.05 -6.81 13.25
C GLY A 49 -6.12 -6.68 11.72
N LEU A 50 -5.01 -6.80 10.99
CA LEU A 50 -5.02 -6.87 9.53
C LEU A 50 -5.81 -8.07 8.99
N LYS A 51 -5.95 -9.13 9.80
CA LYS A 51 -6.74 -10.33 9.49
C LYS A 51 -8.24 -10.16 9.70
N ASP A 52 -8.66 -9.07 10.32
CA ASP A 52 -10.07 -8.78 10.53
C ASP A 52 -10.56 -7.69 9.57
N LYS A 53 -11.40 -8.11 8.62
CA LYS A 53 -12.01 -7.25 7.60
C LYS A 53 -12.77 -6.03 8.15
N TYR A 54 -13.19 -6.05 9.41
CA TYR A 54 -13.92 -4.93 10.03
C TYR A 54 -13.01 -3.84 10.59
N VAL A 55 -11.74 -4.16 10.86
CA VAL A 55 -10.79 -3.25 11.52
C VAL A 55 -9.52 -3.00 10.70
N CYS A 56 -9.24 -3.81 9.68
CA CYS A 56 -8.00 -3.74 8.90
C CYS A 56 -7.70 -2.34 8.35
N GLU A 57 -8.70 -1.61 7.84
CA GLU A 57 -8.53 -0.22 7.38
C GLU A 57 -8.13 0.75 8.51
N SER A 58 -8.61 0.51 9.74
CA SER A 58 -8.18 1.29 10.91
C SER A 58 -6.78 0.90 11.35
N CYS A 59 -6.40 -0.38 11.20
CA CYS A 59 -5.03 -0.85 11.43
C CYS A 59 -4.04 -0.21 10.45
N VAL A 60 -4.36 -0.17 9.15
CA VAL A 60 -3.54 0.48 8.11
C VAL A 60 -3.23 1.93 8.49
N LYS A 61 -4.24 2.70 8.89
CA LYS A 61 -4.06 4.10 9.33
C LYS A 61 -3.18 4.21 10.58
N SER A 62 -3.35 3.27 11.51
CA SER A 62 -2.58 3.24 12.75
C SER A 62 -1.09 2.99 12.51
N PHE A 63 -0.74 2.24 11.45
CA PHE A 63 0.67 2.02 11.09
C PHE A 63 1.40 3.30 10.67
N GLY A 64 0.72 4.30 10.10
CA GLY A 64 1.35 5.60 9.81
C GLY A 64 1.76 6.33 11.09
N ILE A 65 0.93 6.26 12.14
CA ILE A 65 1.24 6.82 13.46
C ILE A 65 2.38 6.05 14.12
N ILE A 66 2.37 4.70 14.01
CA ILE A 66 3.46 3.86 14.50
C ILE A 66 4.77 4.24 13.80
N ALA A 67 4.80 4.34 12.47
CA ALA A 67 6.01 4.62 11.72
C ALA A 67 6.66 5.95 12.14
N ALA A 68 5.86 6.96 12.50
CA ALA A 68 6.38 8.24 12.97
C ALA A 68 7.06 8.22 14.35
N LYS A 69 6.77 7.22 15.19
CA LYS A 69 7.23 7.16 16.60
C LYS A 69 8.08 5.93 16.94
N ALA A 70 7.88 4.82 16.23
CA ALA A 70 8.51 3.54 16.51
C ALA A 70 10.04 3.62 16.49
N SER A 71 10.69 2.82 17.33
CA SER A 71 12.12 2.57 17.17
C SER A 71 12.40 1.81 15.87
N GLU A 72 13.66 1.79 15.44
CA GLU A 72 14.07 1.03 14.25
C GLU A 72 13.73 -0.47 14.37
N GLU A 73 13.93 -1.07 15.54
CA GLU A 73 13.59 -2.47 15.82
C GLU A 73 12.08 -2.73 15.74
N GLN A 74 11.27 -1.80 16.25
CA GLN A 74 9.81 -1.89 16.17
C GLN A 74 9.33 -1.74 14.74
N LEU A 75 9.92 -0.81 13.97
CA LEU A 75 9.59 -0.63 12.56
C LEU A 75 10.00 -1.84 11.71
N GLU A 76 11.16 -2.43 11.98
CA GLU A 76 11.62 -3.68 11.37
C GLU A 76 10.63 -4.83 11.64
N THR A 77 10.09 -4.91 12.87
CA THR A 77 9.06 -5.89 13.22
C THR A 77 7.77 -5.68 12.42
N VAL A 78 7.31 -4.43 12.30
CA VAL A 78 6.15 -4.07 11.47
C VAL A 78 6.42 -4.44 10.01
N PHE A 79 7.54 -4.01 9.46
CA PHE A 79 7.92 -4.25 8.07
C PHE A 79 7.92 -5.75 7.73
N ASN A 80 8.59 -6.57 8.54
CA ASN A 80 8.65 -8.01 8.34
C ASN A 80 7.27 -8.68 8.41
N ALA A 81 6.39 -8.22 9.31
CA ALA A 81 5.02 -8.71 9.38
C ALA A 81 4.22 -8.35 8.11
N LEU A 82 4.39 -7.15 7.56
CA LEU A 82 3.72 -6.71 6.33
C LEU A 82 4.21 -7.49 5.10
N ILE A 83 5.53 -7.69 4.96
CA ILE A 83 6.11 -8.48 3.86
C ILE A 83 5.63 -9.93 3.91
N SER A 84 5.56 -10.52 5.11
CA SER A 84 4.99 -11.86 5.30
C SER A 84 3.50 -11.92 4.95
N GLY A 85 2.72 -10.93 5.39
CA GLY A 85 1.28 -10.87 5.16
C GLY A 85 0.87 -10.69 3.69
N LEU A 86 1.76 -10.20 2.82
CA LEU A 86 1.55 -10.20 1.36
C LEU A 86 1.46 -11.61 0.76
N LYS A 87 1.92 -12.63 1.48
CA LYS A 87 1.84 -14.05 1.10
C LYS A 87 0.71 -14.81 1.82
N ASP A 88 -0.10 -14.12 2.62
CA ASP A 88 -1.21 -14.74 3.37
C ASP A 88 -2.27 -15.30 2.40
N GLU A 89 -2.97 -16.36 2.81
CA GLU A 89 -4.02 -17.01 2.01
C GLU A 89 -5.23 -16.09 1.82
N ASP A 90 -5.54 -15.25 2.82
CA ASP A 90 -6.65 -14.30 2.74
C ASP A 90 -6.26 -13.05 1.93
N LYS A 91 -6.99 -12.82 0.84
CA LYS A 91 -6.81 -11.64 0.00
C LYS A 91 -7.00 -10.31 0.72
N TYR A 92 -7.83 -10.27 1.77
CA TYR A 92 -8.02 -9.04 2.55
C TYR A 92 -6.77 -8.71 3.35
N VAL A 93 -6.09 -9.72 3.90
CA VAL A 93 -4.80 -9.55 4.57
C VAL A 93 -3.77 -9.03 3.58
N ARG A 94 -3.63 -9.68 2.42
CA ARG A 94 -2.68 -9.26 1.38
C ARG A 94 -2.89 -7.79 0.96
N LYS A 95 -4.15 -7.39 0.73
CA LYS A 95 -4.53 -6.00 0.41
C LYS A 95 -4.12 -5.03 1.50
N SER A 96 -4.45 -5.32 2.76
CA SER A 96 -4.13 -4.43 3.86
C SER A 96 -2.62 -4.34 4.09
N CYS A 97 -1.88 -5.44 3.94
CA CYS A 97 -0.41 -5.44 4.00
C CYS A 97 0.22 -4.59 2.90
N ALA A 98 -0.23 -4.74 1.64
CA ALA A 98 0.23 -3.91 0.53
C ALA A 98 0.04 -2.42 0.84
N LYS A 99 -1.19 -2.01 1.21
CA LYS A 99 -1.51 -0.63 1.58
C LYS A 99 -0.62 -0.12 2.71
N SER A 100 -0.42 -0.93 3.76
CA SER A 100 0.40 -0.57 4.90
C SER A 100 1.86 -0.34 4.54
N LEU A 101 2.44 -1.07 3.57
CA LEU A 101 3.80 -0.79 3.10
C LEU A 101 3.91 0.61 2.51
N GLY A 102 2.93 1.04 1.71
CA GLY A 102 2.89 2.41 1.20
C GLY A 102 2.78 3.45 2.33
N VAL A 103 1.99 3.16 3.37
CA VAL A 103 1.80 4.07 4.51
C VAL A 103 3.07 4.27 5.35
N ILE A 104 3.92 3.24 5.47
CA ILE A 104 5.14 3.33 6.30
C ILE A 104 6.40 3.70 5.51
N SER A 105 6.28 3.87 4.20
CA SER A 105 7.43 3.93 3.27
C SER A 105 8.43 5.03 3.60
N GLU A 106 7.97 6.22 4.01
CA GLU A 106 8.81 7.36 4.37
C GLU A 106 9.77 7.09 5.55
N LYS A 107 9.56 5.99 6.26
CA LYS A 107 10.37 5.59 7.42
C LYS A 107 11.22 4.35 7.16
N LEU A 108 11.09 3.73 6.00
CA LEU A 108 11.90 2.59 5.62
C LEU A 108 13.32 3.03 5.26
N ASN A 109 14.31 2.22 5.65
CA ASN A 109 15.67 2.38 5.13
C ASN A 109 15.77 1.88 3.68
N GLU A 110 16.89 2.18 3.01
CA GLU A 110 17.10 1.86 1.58
C GLU A 110 16.83 0.39 1.26
N LYS A 111 17.33 -0.54 2.09
CA LYS A 111 17.15 -1.98 1.89
C LYS A 111 15.69 -2.42 2.07
N GLN A 112 15.01 -1.88 3.07
CA GLN A 112 13.59 -2.16 3.30
C GLN A 112 12.73 -1.60 2.16
N LEU A 113 13.06 -0.40 1.67
CA LEU A 113 12.36 0.24 0.57
C LEU A 113 12.54 -0.54 -0.74
N GLU A 114 13.75 -0.99 -1.05
CA GLU A 114 14.02 -1.85 -2.21
C GLU A 114 13.24 -3.17 -2.12
N ASN A 115 13.26 -3.84 -0.96
CA ASN A 115 12.49 -5.07 -0.76
C ASN A 115 10.96 -4.83 -0.84
N ALA A 116 10.46 -3.71 -0.33
CA ALA A 116 9.07 -3.31 -0.48
C ALA A 116 8.70 -3.13 -1.96
N MET A 117 9.55 -2.42 -2.72
CA MET A 117 9.38 -2.20 -4.15
C MET A 117 9.26 -3.52 -4.91
N HIS A 118 10.22 -4.43 -4.76
CA HIS A 118 10.20 -5.74 -5.44
C HIS A 118 8.97 -6.58 -5.03
N THR A 119 8.65 -6.61 -3.74
CA THR A 119 7.48 -7.37 -3.26
C THR A 119 6.16 -6.81 -3.80
N LEU A 120 6.06 -5.49 -3.92
CA LEU A 120 4.87 -4.84 -4.49
C LEU A 120 4.77 -5.07 -6.00
N ILE A 121 5.91 -5.05 -6.71
CA ILE A 121 6.01 -5.44 -8.14
C ILE A 121 5.48 -6.86 -8.34
N ASP A 122 5.94 -7.84 -7.56
CA ASP A 122 5.45 -9.22 -7.63
C ASP A 122 3.93 -9.31 -7.41
N GLY A 123 3.41 -8.48 -6.51
CA GLY A 123 1.98 -8.41 -6.20
C GLY A 123 1.11 -7.89 -7.35
N LEU A 124 1.67 -7.23 -8.36
CA LEU A 124 0.94 -6.72 -9.53
C LEU A 124 0.32 -7.85 -10.38
N GLU A 125 0.91 -9.05 -10.37
CA GLU A 125 0.38 -10.19 -11.10
C GLU A 125 -0.90 -10.77 -10.47
N ASN A 126 -1.08 -10.55 -9.17
CA ASN A 126 -2.20 -11.10 -8.42
C ASN A 126 -3.42 -10.16 -8.47
N LYS A 127 -4.47 -10.62 -9.19
CA LYS A 127 -5.70 -9.85 -9.42
C LYS A 127 -6.39 -9.30 -8.17
N ASP A 128 -6.22 -9.98 -7.04
CA ASP A 128 -6.86 -9.56 -5.80
C ASP A 128 -6.10 -8.43 -5.11
N VAL A 129 -4.77 -8.33 -5.26
CA VAL A 129 -3.95 -7.35 -4.52
C VAL A 129 -3.35 -6.25 -5.41
N ARG A 130 -3.31 -6.46 -6.74
CA ARG A 130 -2.70 -5.54 -7.72
C ARG A 130 -3.04 -4.07 -7.53
N GLU A 131 -4.28 -3.74 -7.18
CA GLU A 131 -4.71 -2.35 -7.00
C GLU A 131 -4.03 -1.71 -5.79
N SER A 132 -3.93 -2.47 -4.70
CA SER A 132 -3.25 -2.01 -3.49
C SER A 132 -1.74 -1.94 -3.71
N CYS A 133 -1.17 -2.90 -4.44
CA CYS A 133 0.25 -2.87 -4.81
C CYS A 133 0.59 -1.66 -5.69
N ALA A 134 -0.19 -1.41 -6.75
CA ALA A 134 0.02 -0.28 -7.65
C ALA A 134 -0.08 1.06 -6.91
N LYS A 135 -1.10 1.24 -6.06
CA LYS A 135 -1.23 2.45 -5.22
C LYS A 135 -0.02 2.63 -4.30
N SER A 136 0.42 1.57 -3.62
CA SER A 136 1.59 1.66 -2.76
C SER A 136 2.88 1.90 -3.53
N LEU A 137 3.03 1.37 -4.75
CA LEU A 137 4.14 1.70 -5.65
C LEU A 137 4.14 3.19 -6.02
N GLY A 138 2.97 3.78 -6.25
CA GLY A 138 2.81 5.24 -6.43
C GLY A 138 3.32 6.02 -5.22
N VAL A 139 2.88 5.65 -4.02
CA VAL A 139 3.29 6.34 -2.79
C VAL A 139 4.80 6.24 -2.55
N ILE A 140 5.38 5.04 -2.69
CA ILE A 140 6.81 4.84 -2.40
C ILE A 140 7.72 5.47 -3.46
N SER A 141 7.21 5.75 -4.67
CA SER A 141 8.01 6.27 -5.77
C SER A 141 8.71 7.60 -5.44
N THR A 142 8.12 8.36 -4.53
CA THR A 142 8.69 9.61 -3.99
C THR A 142 10.04 9.42 -3.30
N SER A 143 10.37 8.19 -2.92
CA SER A 143 11.59 7.81 -2.19
C SER A 143 12.52 6.90 -3.02
N LEU A 144 12.16 6.57 -4.27
CA LEU A 144 12.95 5.70 -5.15
C LEU A 144 13.98 6.48 -5.98
N THR A 145 15.08 5.82 -6.36
CA THR A 145 16.04 6.35 -7.34
C THR A 145 15.51 6.28 -8.77
N ASP A 146 16.16 6.99 -9.71
CA ASP A 146 15.80 6.93 -11.13
C ASP A 146 15.87 5.49 -11.69
N GLU A 147 16.87 4.69 -11.27
CA GLU A 147 16.98 3.29 -11.70
C GLU A 147 15.83 2.43 -11.16
N GLN A 148 15.44 2.64 -9.90
CA GLN A 148 14.32 1.94 -9.26
C GLN A 148 12.98 2.34 -9.89
N LEU A 149 12.81 3.62 -10.23
CA LEU A 149 11.64 4.10 -10.97
C LEU A 149 11.54 3.46 -12.36
N ASP A 150 12.68 3.32 -13.05
CA ASP A 150 12.74 2.63 -14.34
C ASP A 150 12.33 1.15 -14.20
N GLU A 151 12.73 0.47 -13.11
CA GLU A 151 12.33 -0.90 -12.80
C GLU A 151 10.82 -1.00 -12.55
N VAL A 152 10.26 -0.16 -11.67
CA VAL A 152 8.81 -0.09 -11.41
C VAL A 152 8.08 0.10 -12.73
N PHE A 153 8.51 1.06 -13.55
CA PHE A 153 7.90 1.32 -14.86
C PHE A 153 7.95 0.08 -15.79
N ASN A 154 9.08 -0.63 -15.83
CA ASN A 154 9.22 -1.85 -16.61
C ASN A 154 8.38 -3.02 -16.08
N ALA A 155 7.93 -2.96 -14.83
CA ALA A 155 6.95 -3.88 -14.25
C ALA A 155 5.49 -3.48 -14.49
N LEU A 156 5.23 -2.27 -15.03
CA LEU A 156 3.89 -1.81 -15.42
C LEU A 156 3.35 -2.22 -16.83
N PRO A 157 3.97 -3.06 -17.70
CA PRO A 157 3.46 -3.34 -19.05
C PRO A 157 2.11 -4.09 -19.09
N MET A 158 1.50 -4.39 -17.94
CA MET A 158 0.17 -4.98 -17.84
C MET A 158 -0.99 -4.02 -18.18
N LEU A 159 -0.73 -2.75 -18.51
CA LEU A 159 -1.71 -1.78 -19.04
C LEU A 159 -2.52 -2.31 -20.24
N GLN A 160 -2.01 -3.33 -20.95
CA GLN A 160 -2.73 -3.96 -22.06
C GLN A 160 -3.94 -4.80 -21.64
N LYS A 161 -4.04 -5.21 -20.36
CA LYS A 161 -5.17 -6.00 -19.86
C LYS A 161 -6.23 -5.08 -19.24
N ARG A 162 -7.48 -5.15 -19.72
CA ARG A 162 -8.59 -4.26 -19.38
C ARG A 162 -8.82 -4.07 -17.88
N ASP A 163 -8.77 -5.15 -17.11
CA ASP A 163 -9.09 -5.12 -15.67
C ASP A 163 -8.00 -4.43 -14.82
N TYR A 164 -6.88 -4.08 -15.44
CA TYR A 164 -5.69 -3.58 -14.76
C TYR A 164 -5.58 -2.05 -14.88
N PHE A 165 -6.24 -1.43 -15.87
CA PHE A 165 -5.99 -0.04 -16.24
C PHE A 165 -6.12 0.97 -15.08
N ASP A 166 -7.24 0.99 -14.33
CA ASP A 166 -7.46 1.96 -13.24
C ASP A 166 -6.41 1.91 -12.13
N SER A 167 -5.93 0.72 -11.78
CA SER A 167 -4.95 0.53 -10.71
C SER A 167 -3.60 1.12 -11.09
N TYR A 168 -3.20 0.90 -12.34
CA TYR A 168 -1.93 1.36 -12.87
C TYR A 168 -2.00 2.85 -13.22
N PHE A 169 -3.18 3.33 -13.64
CA PHE A 169 -3.46 4.74 -13.84
C PHE A 169 -3.13 5.56 -12.59
N ASN A 170 -3.72 5.20 -11.44
CA ASN A 170 -3.46 5.91 -10.18
C ASN A 170 -1.98 5.86 -9.77
N ALA A 171 -1.31 4.73 -10.00
CA ALA A 171 0.13 4.62 -9.73
C ALA A 171 0.93 5.56 -10.66
N LEU A 172 0.64 5.55 -11.96
CA LEU A 172 1.29 6.40 -12.94
C LEU A 172 1.04 7.89 -12.65
N GLU A 173 -0.17 8.26 -12.24
CA GLU A 173 -0.49 9.63 -11.83
C GLU A 173 0.42 10.09 -10.69
N GLU A 174 0.54 9.30 -9.62
CA GLU A 174 1.42 9.64 -8.48
C GLU A 174 2.90 9.70 -8.89
N ILE A 175 3.37 8.74 -9.70
CA ILE A 175 4.77 8.66 -10.14
C ILE A 175 5.10 9.77 -11.16
N SER A 176 4.14 10.21 -11.98
CA SER A 176 4.36 11.16 -13.08
C SER A 176 4.93 12.50 -12.62
N THR A 177 4.63 12.89 -11.38
CA THR A 177 5.15 14.12 -10.76
C THR A 177 6.67 14.15 -10.59
N LYS A 178 7.36 13.01 -10.80
CA LYS A 178 8.80 12.83 -10.63
C LYS A 178 9.55 12.38 -11.88
N TRP A 179 8.87 12.23 -13.02
CA TRP A 179 9.51 11.71 -14.22
C TRP A 179 10.55 12.67 -14.80
N ASN A 180 11.66 12.08 -15.25
CA ASN A 180 12.54 12.73 -16.21
C ASN A 180 11.95 12.62 -17.64
N GLU A 181 12.49 13.41 -18.57
CA GLU A 181 11.99 13.49 -19.96
C GLU A 181 11.91 12.13 -20.65
N LYS A 182 12.89 11.25 -20.42
CA LYS A 182 12.93 9.89 -20.98
C LYS A 182 11.81 9.00 -20.45
N GLN A 183 11.51 9.08 -19.16
CA GLN A 183 10.41 8.34 -18.54
C GLN A 183 9.05 8.83 -19.07
N SER A 184 8.86 10.15 -19.15
CA SER A 184 7.68 10.77 -19.73
C SER A 184 7.45 10.35 -21.18
N GLU A 185 8.50 10.37 -22.02
CA GLU A 185 8.42 9.92 -23.42
C GLU A 185 8.01 8.45 -23.52
N LYS A 186 8.57 7.58 -22.68
CA LYS A 186 8.27 6.15 -22.69
C LYS A 186 6.83 5.86 -22.25
N VAL A 187 6.32 6.57 -21.25
CA VAL A 187 4.92 6.47 -20.82
C VAL A 187 4.02 6.96 -21.94
N PHE A 188 4.28 8.15 -22.47
CA PHE A 188 3.50 8.75 -23.55
C PHE A 188 3.41 7.79 -24.76
N ASN A 189 4.54 7.22 -25.19
CA ASN A 189 4.57 6.24 -26.28
C ASN A 189 3.78 4.96 -25.95
N THR A 190 3.83 4.50 -24.70
CA THR A 190 3.05 3.35 -24.24
C THR A 190 1.55 3.64 -24.24
N LEU A 191 1.13 4.82 -23.77
CA LEU A 191 -0.27 5.26 -23.78
C LEU A 191 -0.78 5.42 -25.21
N ILE A 192 0.01 6.00 -26.12
CA ILE A 192 -0.31 6.09 -27.55
C ILE A 192 -0.50 4.69 -28.15
N PHE A 193 0.38 3.74 -27.81
CA PHE A 193 0.24 2.35 -28.28
C PHE A 193 -1.04 1.69 -27.74
N VAL A 194 -1.33 1.85 -26.45
CA VAL A 194 -2.53 1.29 -25.79
C VAL A 194 -3.82 1.94 -26.32
N SER A 195 -3.84 3.26 -26.53
CA SER A 195 -4.94 4.02 -27.11
C SER A 195 -5.27 3.49 -28.52
N LYS A 196 -4.25 3.40 -29.40
CA LYS A 196 -4.41 2.87 -30.76
C LYS A 196 -4.94 1.42 -30.80
N HIS A 197 -4.61 0.60 -29.81
CA HIS A 197 -5.09 -0.78 -29.72
C HIS A 197 -6.46 -0.92 -29.05
N SER A 198 -6.82 -0.03 -28.12
CA SER A 198 -8.14 -0.03 -27.46
C SER A 198 -9.24 0.49 -28.40
N ILE A 199 -8.98 1.58 -29.12
CA ILE A 199 -9.88 2.16 -30.13
C ILE A 199 -10.26 1.13 -31.20
N ASN A 200 -9.34 0.24 -31.57
CA ASN A 200 -9.57 -0.78 -32.59
C ASN A 200 -10.31 -2.02 -32.09
N ARG A 201 -10.48 -2.22 -30.78
CA ARG A 201 -11.01 -3.48 -30.23
C ARG A 201 -12.38 -3.39 -29.59
N ASN A 202 -12.79 -2.27 -29.00
CA ASN A 202 -14.16 -2.04 -28.48
C ASN A 202 -14.31 -0.55 -28.11
N ASN A 203 -15.39 0.12 -28.55
CA ASN A 203 -15.76 1.50 -28.14
C ASN A 203 -15.94 1.60 -26.60
N ASP A 204 -14.86 1.76 -25.84
CA ASP A 204 -14.86 1.81 -24.37
C ASP A 204 -14.49 3.24 -23.91
N GLU A 205 -15.46 4.15 -23.97
CA GLU A 205 -15.32 5.60 -23.69
C GLU A 205 -14.65 5.91 -22.34
N TYR A 206 -14.77 5.01 -21.34
CA TYR A 206 -14.21 5.22 -20.01
C TYR A 206 -12.68 5.17 -19.99
N LYS A 207 -12.07 4.23 -20.70
CA LYS A 207 -10.61 4.16 -20.84
C LYS A 207 -10.06 5.32 -21.63
N ASP A 208 -10.77 5.68 -22.71
CA ASP A 208 -10.37 6.79 -23.57
C ASP A 208 -10.36 8.11 -22.78
N ARG A 209 -11.31 8.30 -21.87
CA ARG A 209 -11.33 9.47 -20.97
C ARG A 209 -10.14 9.52 -20.00
N GLN A 210 -9.86 8.42 -19.30
CA GLN A 210 -8.71 8.40 -18.38
C GLN A 210 -7.40 8.61 -19.15
N LEU A 211 -7.22 7.96 -20.31
CA LEU A 211 -6.05 8.18 -21.16
C LEU A 211 -5.86 9.65 -21.54
N VAL A 212 -6.94 10.39 -21.81
CA VAL A 212 -6.88 11.84 -22.07
C VAL A 212 -6.44 12.60 -20.81
N GLU A 213 -7.00 12.30 -19.63
CA GLU A 213 -6.65 12.96 -18.37
C GLU A 213 -5.16 12.79 -17.99
N LEU A 214 -4.48 11.71 -18.44
CA LEU A 214 -3.04 11.51 -18.19
C LEU A 214 -2.12 12.17 -19.23
N LEU A 215 -2.68 12.67 -20.33
CA LEU A 215 -1.96 13.31 -21.43
C LEU A 215 -2.12 14.84 -21.47
N GLU A 216 -3.04 15.39 -20.67
CA GLU A 216 -3.27 16.83 -20.46
C GLU A 216 -2.40 17.39 -19.32
#